data_AF-A0A978TI18-F1
#
_entry.id   AF-A0A978TI18-F1
#
_cell.length_a   1.000
_cell.length_b   1.000
_cell.length_c   1.000
_cell.angle_alpha   90.00
_cell.angle_beta   90.00
_cell.angle_gamma   90.00
#
_symmetry.space_group_name_H-M   'P 1'
#
loop_
_entity.id
_entity.type
_entity.pdbx_description
1 polymer ?
#
loop_
_entity_poly.entity_id
_entity_poly.type
_entity_poly.pdbx_seq_one_letter_code
_entity_poly.pdbx_strand_id
1 'polypeptide(L)'
;TRWPELPGRIVEPEQLRELTDAAAELEALLTSDEFYLHLDRIGELTNLLLQTYRAIYLERHAERARAYAGAITSLTGREEWMAIDEKTRPDLLRPFEVRRCLDPETDTQLDLLPNGAERCVRCGATISQIESDTTAAETLLRQAISRLQELALPAQRIERLRVADFFTRPLDSPAAIEAALAALSEALNKLVAEGAVVVLE
;
A
#
# COMPACT_ATOMS: atom_id res chain seq x y z
N THR A 1 30.71 -2.76 -13.90
CA THR A 1 29.90 -1.94 -12.96
C THR A 1 28.70 -2.71 -12.41
N ARG A 2 28.89 -3.69 -11.51
CA ARG A 2 27.80 -4.54 -10.99
C ARG A 2 27.34 -4.25 -9.55
N TRP A 3 28.04 -3.40 -8.78
CA TRP A 3 27.72 -3.19 -7.36
C TRP A 3 27.50 -1.74 -6.90
N PRO A 4 26.82 -0.86 -7.67
CA PRO A 4 26.61 0.53 -7.28
C PRO A 4 25.63 0.72 -6.11
N GLU A 5 24.89 -0.32 -5.69
CA GLU A 5 23.93 -0.21 -4.59
C GLU A 5 24.53 -0.49 -3.19
N LEU A 6 25.75 -1.03 -3.08
CA LEU A 6 26.37 -1.26 -1.75
C LEU A 6 26.89 0.04 -1.08
N PRO A 7 27.51 0.99 -1.81
CA PRO A 7 27.94 2.26 -1.22
C PRO A 7 26.77 3.02 -0.59
N GLY A 8 26.96 3.48 0.65
CA GLY A 8 25.94 4.20 1.43
C GLY A 8 24.99 3.32 2.24
N ARG A 9 25.04 1.98 2.09
CA ARG A 9 24.21 1.03 2.84
C ARG A 9 25.00 0.20 3.85
N ILE A 10 26.32 0.24 3.75
CA ILE A 10 27.25 -0.37 4.71
C ILE A 10 27.74 0.72 5.65
N VAL A 11 27.46 0.55 6.93
CA VAL A 11 27.81 1.51 7.97
C VAL A 11 29.24 1.28 8.48
N GLU A 12 29.67 0.01 8.53
CA GLU A 12 30.99 -0.37 9.04
C GLU A 12 32.11 -0.04 8.03
N PRO A 13 33.03 0.90 8.35
CA PRO A 13 34.04 1.36 7.39
C PRO A 13 35.00 0.26 6.93
N GLU A 14 35.32 -0.69 7.80
CA GLU A 14 36.23 -1.81 7.48
C GLU A 14 35.59 -2.78 6.49
N GLN A 15 34.32 -3.13 6.70
CA GLN A 15 33.56 -3.97 5.77
C GLN A 15 33.37 -3.28 4.43
N LEU A 16 33.11 -1.96 4.41
CA LEU A 16 33.00 -1.21 3.17
C LEU A 16 34.31 -1.22 2.39
N ARG A 17 35.44 -1.06 3.08
CA ARG A 17 36.78 -1.16 2.47
C ARG A 17 37.02 -2.55 1.89
N GLU A 18 36.78 -3.60 2.67
CA GLU A 18 36.94 -5.00 2.24
C GLU A 18 36.17 -5.29 0.95
N LEU A 19 34.91 -4.89 0.87
CA LEU A 19 34.10 -5.14 -0.33
C LEU A 19 34.50 -4.27 -1.52
N THR A 20 34.99 -3.05 -1.25
CA THR A 20 35.52 -2.17 -2.31
C THR A 20 36.79 -2.78 -2.91
N ASP A 21 37.70 -3.27 -2.05
CA ASP A 21 38.92 -3.94 -2.47
C ASP A 21 38.60 -5.25 -3.21
N ALA A 22 37.65 -6.05 -2.69
CA ALA A 22 37.20 -7.28 -3.34
C ALA A 22 36.58 -7.03 -4.73
N ALA A 23 35.77 -5.97 -4.87
CA ALA A 23 35.18 -5.60 -6.15
C ALA A 23 36.25 -5.14 -7.16
N ALA A 24 37.22 -4.35 -6.72
CA ALA A 24 38.34 -3.90 -7.56
C ALA A 24 39.25 -5.06 -7.99
N GLU A 25 39.57 -5.97 -7.07
CA GLU A 25 40.35 -7.18 -7.35
C GLU A 25 39.61 -8.09 -8.35
N LEU A 26 38.30 -8.31 -8.14
CA LEU A 26 37.48 -9.11 -9.05
C LEU A 26 37.45 -8.51 -10.46
N GLU A 27 37.29 -7.18 -10.58
CA GLU A 27 37.32 -6.50 -11.87
C GLU A 27 38.68 -6.66 -12.56
N ALA A 28 39.79 -6.48 -11.83
CA ALA A 28 41.13 -6.68 -12.36
C ALA A 28 41.34 -8.13 -12.85
N LEU A 29 40.96 -9.13 -12.06
CA LEU A 29 41.09 -10.55 -12.42
C LEU A 29 40.24 -10.92 -13.64
N LEU A 30 39.02 -10.41 -13.75
CA LEU A 30 38.13 -10.68 -14.89
C LEU A 30 38.60 -10.02 -16.19
N THR A 31 39.39 -8.95 -16.10
CA THR A 31 39.97 -8.26 -17.27
C THR A 31 41.39 -8.74 -17.62
N SER A 32 41.98 -9.63 -16.82
CA SER A 32 43.31 -10.18 -17.05
C SER A 32 43.30 -11.21 -18.19
N ASP A 33 44.35 -11.20 -19.01
CA ASP A 33 44.60 -12.24 -20.01
C ASP A 33 44.80 -13.62 -19.37
N GLU A 34 45.15 -13.67 -18.08
CA GLU A 34 45.40 -14.88 -17.30
C GLU A 34 44.22 -15.24 -16.36
N PHE A 35 43.01 -14.69 -16.56
CA PHE A 35 41.87 -14.90 -15.63
C PHE A 35 41.57 -16.39 -15.34
N TYR A 36 41.81 -17.28 -16.30
CA TYR A 36 41.59 -18.72 -16.17
C TYR A 36 42.54 -19.40 -15.15
N LEU A 37 43.65 -18.74 -14.79
CA LEU A 37 44.54 -19.18 -13.72
C LEU A 37 44.01 -18.81 -12.33
N HIS A 38 42.99 -17.95 -12.25
CA HIS A 38 42.49 -17.36 -11.01
C HIS A 38 41.00 -17.69 -10.75
N LEU A 39 40.47 -18.76 -11.33
CA LEU A 39 39.05 -19.11 -11.22
C LEU A 39 38.58 -19.30 -9.76
N ASP A 40 39.41 -19.91 -8.91
CA ASP A 40 39.08 -20.10 -7.49
C ASP A 40 38.93 -18.74 -6.77
N ARG A 41 39.89 -17.83 -6.99
CA ARG A 41 39.87 -16.49 -6.40
C ARG A 41 38.70 -15.66 -6.92
N ILE A 42 38.40 -15.74 -8.21
CA ILE A 42 37.21 -15.13 -8.82
C ILE A 42 35.94 -15.64 -8.14
N GLY A 43 35.85 -16.95 -7.88
CA GLY A 43 34.75 -17.59 -7.17
C GLY A 43 34.60 -17.07 -5.73
N GLU A 44 35.69 -16.98 -4.98
CA GLU A 44 35.70 -16.44 -3.61
C GLU A 44 35.19 -14.99 -3.55
N LEU A 45 35.74 -14.11 -4.39
CA LEU A 45 35.38 -12.69 -4.43
C LEU A 45 33.91 -12.51 -4.87
N THR A 46 33.48 -13.27 -5.87
CA THR A 46 32.09 -13.25 -6.33
C THR A 46 31.13 -13.70 -5.22
N ASN A 47 31.46 -14.78 -4.51
CA ASN A 47 30.64 -15.27 -3.40
C ASN A 47 30.57 -14.26 -2.25
N LEU A 48 31.69 -13.64 -1.88
CA LEU A 48 31.71 -12.59 -0.85
C LEU A 48 30.73 -11.46 -1.20
N LEU A 49 30.84 -10.89 -2.40
CA LEU A 49 30.00 -9.78 -2.85
C LEU A 49 28.52 -10.18 -2.94
N LEU A 50 28.22 -11.37 -3.47
CA LEU A 50 26.86 -11.88 -3.59
C LEU A 50 26.20 -12.12 -2.23
N GLN A 51 26.93 -12.71 -1.28
CA GLN A 51 26.38 -12.97 0.06
C GLN A 51 26.10 -11.67 0.80
N THR A 52 26.99 -10.67 0.71
CA THR A 52 26.74 -9.37 1.32
C THR A 52 25.56 -8.64 0.67
N TYR A 53 25.49 -8.63 -0.66
CA TYR A 53 24.33 -8.06 -1.36
C TYR A 53 23.03 -8.75 -0.94
N ARG A 54 23.01 -10.08 -0.90
CA ARG A 54 21.86 -10.89 -0.50
C ARG A 54 21.41 -10.57 0.93
N ALA A 55 22.34 -10.44 1.87
CA ALA A 55 22.04 -10.09 3.26
C ALA A 55 21.32 -8.74 3.35
N ILE A 56 21.89 -7.70 2.72
CA ILE A 56 21.30 -6.35 2.70
C ILE A 56 19.92 -6.37 2.02
N TYR A 57 19.81 -7.04 0.87
CA TYR A 57 18.55 -7.14 0.14
C TYR A 57 17.44 -7.75 1.00
N LEU A 58 17.72 -8.86 1.68
CA LEU A 58 16.77 -9.56 2.53
C LEU A 58 16.39 -8.74 3.76
N GLU A 59 17.35 -8.05 4.38
CA GLU A 59 17.11 -7.15 5.51
C GLU A 59 16.15 -6.01 5.10
N ARG A 60 16.45 -5.31 4.00
CA ARG A 60 15.58 -4.23 3.50
C ARG A 60 14.21 -4.74 3.12
N HIS A 61 14.12 -5.92 2.53
CA HIS A 61 12.84 -6.53 2.20
C HIS A 61 12.02 -6.86 3.46
N ALA A 62 12.66 -7.34 4.53
CA ALA A 62 12.01 -7.60 5.81
C ALA A 62 11.58 -6.31 6.52
N GLU A 63 12.36 -5.22 6.42
CA GLU A 63 11.96 -3.89 6.88
C GLU A 63 10.70 -3.40 6.17
N ARG A 64 10.67 -3.47 4.83
CA ARG A 64 9.49 -3.12 4.03
C ARG A 64 8.27 -3.94 4.45
N ALA A 65 8.42 -5.27 4.55
CA ALA A 65 7.34 -6.15 4.94
C ALA A 65 6.76 -5.78 6.32
N ARG A 66 7.61 -5.48 7.31
CA ARG A 66 7.19 -5.02 8.64
C ARG A 66 6.47 -3.67 8.59
N ALA A 67 6.98 -2.70 7.81
CA ALA A 67 6.35 -1.40 7.67
C ALA A 67 4.91 -1.52 7.10
N TYR A 68 4.74 -2.32 6.05
CA TYR A 68 3.43 -2.53 5.43
C TYR A 68 2.50 -3.41 6.28
N ALA A 69 3.02 -4.41 6.99
CA ALA A 69 2.22 -5.17 7.97
C ALA A 69 1.71 -4.27 9.11
N GLY A 70 2.57 -3.42 9.66
CA GLY A 70 2.18 -2.43 10.67
C GLY A 70 1.14 -1.42 10.16
N ALA A 71 1.26 -0.98 8.90
CA ALA A 71 0.28 -0.12 8.25
C ALA A 71 -1.08 -0.82 8.07
N ILE A 72 -1.09 -2.09 7.65
CA ILE A 72 -2.32 -2.90 7.56
C ILE A 72 -2.99 -2.97 8.94
N THR A 73 -2.26 -3.37 9.98
CA THR A 73 -2.80 -3.45 11.35
C THR A 73 -3.35 -2.10 11.82
N SER A 74 -2.66 -1.00 11.52
CA SER A 74 -3.09 0.35 11.88
C SER A 74 -4.35 0.79 11.15
N LEU A 75 -4.53 0.36 9.91
CA LEU A 75 -5.71 0.68 9.10
C LEU A 75 -6.92 -0.17 9.54
N THR A 76 -6.72 -1.48 9.73
CA THR A 76 -7.80 -2.40 10.12
C THR A 76 -8.22 -2.27 11.57
N GLY A 77 -7.36 -1.73 12.44
CA GLY A 77 -7.65 -1.48 13.85
C GLY A 77 -8.48 -0.22 14.12
N ARG A 78 -8.84 0.54 13.08
CA ARG A 78 -9.67 1.75 13.16
C ARG A 78 -11.13 1.38 13.39
N GLU A 79 -11.86 2.20 14.16
CA GLU A 79 -13.30 1.99 14.38
C GLU A 79 -14.09 2.12 13.07
N GLU A 80 -13.66 3.05 12.20
CA GLU A 80 -14.23 3.30 10.88
C GLU A 80 -14.17 2.06 9.96
N TRP A 81 -13.24 1.13 10.22
CA TRP A 81 -13.08 -0.10 9.44
C TRP A 81 -14.33 -0.97 9.44
N MET A 82 -15.04 -1.01 10.57
CA MET A 82 -16.28 -1.78 10.72
C MET A 82 -17.48 -1.11 10.08
N ALA A 83 -17.41 0.20 9.81
CA ALA A 83 -18.50 0.98 9.23
C ALA A 83 -18.59 0.87 7.70
N ILE A 84 -17.51 0.47 7.03
CA ILE A 84 -17.49 0.32 5.57
C ILE A 84 -17.88 -1.09 5.12
N ASP A 85 -18.42 -1.19 3.89
CA ASP A 85 -18.79 -2.46 3.25
C ASP A 85 -17.57 -3.40 3.10
N GLU A 86 -17.79 -4.69 3.37
CA GLU A 86 -16.78 -5.74 3.27
C GLU A 86 -16.18 -5.84 1.87
N LYS A 87 -16.95 -5.50 0.83
CA LYS A 87 -16.47 -5.51 -0.55
C LYS A 87 -15.45 -4.41 -0.85
N THR A 88 -15.47 -3.31 -0.08
CA THR A 88 -14.57 -2.16 -0.26
C THR A 88 -13.25 -2.33 0.52
N ARG A 89 -13.27 -3.16 1.57
CA ARG A 89 -12.09 -3.43 2.41
C ARG A 89 -10.88 -3.98 1.62
N PRO A 90 -11.02 -4.96 0.72
CA PRO A 90 -9.91 -5.45 -0.10
C PRO A 90 -9.25 -4.36 -0.95
N ASP A 91 -10.02 -3.43 -1.49
CA ASP A 91 -9.49 -2.36 -2.34
C ASP A 91 -8.61 -1.37 -1.54
N LEU A 92 -8.96 -1.12 -0.28
CA LEU A 92 -8.13 -0.32 0.64
C LEU A 92 -6.85 -1.04 1.06
N LEU A 93 -6.88 -2.37 1.21
CA LEU A 93 -5.72 -3.16 1.64
C LEU A 93 -4.75 -3.48 0.52
N ARG A 94 -5.24 -3.65 -0.71
CA ARG A 94 -4.45 -4.09 -1.86
C ARG A 94 -3.12 -3.33 -2.05
N PRO A 95 -3.07 -1.99 -1.96
CA PRO A 95 -1.82 -1.25 -2.10
C PRO A 95 -0.76 -1.62 -1.06
N PHE A 96 -1.18 -2.04 0.13
CA PHE A 96 -0.31 -2.48 1.21
C PHE A 96 0.10 -3.94 1.05
N GLU A 97 -0.84 -4.84 0.74
CA GLU A 97 -0.58 -6.26 0.56
C GLU A 97 0.43 -6.52 -0.57
N VAL A 98 0.28 -5.84 -1.71
CA VAL A 98 1.20 -5.94 -2.85
C VAL A 98 2.61 -5.52 -2.45
N ARG A 99 2.77 -4.45 -1.67
CA ARG A 99 4.09 -3.93 -1.27
C ARG A 99 4.68 -4.66 -0.07
N ARG A 100 3.84 -5.24 0.79
CA ARG A 100 4.25 -6.16 1.86
C ARG A 100 5.08 -7.28 1.26
N CYS A 101 4.59 -7.89 0.15
CA CYS A 101 5.24 -8.90 -0.70
C CYS A 101 5.65 -10.22 -0.01
N LEU A 102 6.08 -10.15 1.24
CA LEU A 102 6.46 -11.24 2.13
C LEU A 102 5.53 -11.18 3.35
N ASP A 103 5.06 -12.34 3.78
CA ASP A 103 4.57 -12.51 5.13
C ASP A 103 5.71 -13.04 6.02
N PRO A 104 6.26 -12.24 6.95
CA PRO A 104 7.43 -12.61 7.74
C PRO A 104 7.20 -13.80 8.68
N GLU A 105 5.95 -14.22 8.90
CA GLU A 105 5.63 -15.39 9.74
C GLU A 105 5.63 -16.70 8.95
N THR A 106 5.44 -16.66 7.63
CA THR A 106 5.23 -17.86 6.81
C THR A 106 6.21 -18.02 5.65
N ASP A 107 6.74 -16.91 5.13
CA ASP A 107 7.69 -16.93 4.01
C ASP A 107 9.13 -17.04 4.50
N THR A 108 9.93 -17.85 3.81
CA THR A 108 11.37 -18.00 4.04
C THR A 108 12.21 -17.20 3.04
N GLN A 109 13.49 -17.03 3.35
CA GLN A 109 14.46 -16.43 2.41
C GLN A 109 14.56 -17.19 1.08
N LEU A 110 14.31 -18.51 1.10
CA LEU A 110 14.38 -19.36 -0.09
C LEU A 110 13.19 -19.12 -1.02
N ASP A 111 12.04 -18.72 -0.46
CA ASP A 111 10.83 -18.36 -1.23
C ASP A 111 11.00 -17.04 -1.97
N LEU A 112 11.77 -16.11 -1.39
CA LEU A 112 12.09 -14.83 -2.03
C LEU A 112 13.17 -14.98 -3.11
N LEU A 113 14.26 -15.67 -2.78
CA LEU A 113 15.47 -15.76 -3.61
C LEU A 113 15.84 -17.23 -3.89
N PRO A 114 15.01 -17.97 -4.66
CA PRO A 114 15.29 -19.34 -5.03
C PRO A 114 16.48 -19.42 -6.00
N ASN A 115 17.24 -20.51 -5.95
CA ASN A 115 18.30 -20.84 -6.91
C ASN A 115 19.34 -19.72 -7.14
N GLY A 116 19.63 -18.93 -6.12
CA GLY A 116 20.60 -17.83 -6.23
C GLY A 116 20.07 -16.59 -6.96
N ALA A 117 18.75 -16.43 -7.09
CA ALA A 117 18.16 -15.20 -7.64
C ALA A 117 18.68 -13.96 -6.87
N GLU A 118 19.04 -12.92 -7.62
CA GLU A 118 19.54 -11.65 -7.06
C GLU A 118 18.41 -10.76 -6.55
N ARG A 119 17.17 -11.00 -7.02
CA ARG A 119 15.99 -10.20 -6.66
C ARG A 119 14.82 -11.10 -6.35
N CYS A 120 13.91 -10.59 -5.51
CA CYS A 120 12.68 -11.26 -5.15
C CYS A 120 11.90 -11.67 -6.40
N VAL A 121 11.57 -12.95 -6.53
CA VAL A 121 10.82 -13.47 -7.69
C VAL A 121 9.36 -12.99 -7.74
N ARG A 122 8.83 -12.47 -6.63
CA ARG A 122 7.45 -11.96 -6.55
C ARG A 122 7.33 -10.50 -6.97
N CYS A 123 8.21 -9.62 -6.46
CA CYS A 123 8.12 -8.18 -6.74
C CYS A 123 9.19 -7.65 -7.69
N GLY A 124 10.32 -8.33 -7.85
CA GLY A 124 11.43 -7.89 -8.70
C GLY A 124 12.10 -6.57 -8.31
N ALA A 125 11.74 -5.99 -7.16
CA ALA A 125 12.18 -4.68 -6.73
C ALA A 125 13.68 -4.64 -6.41
N THR A 126 14.36 -3.53 -6.75
CA THR A 126 15.74 -3.26 -6.34
C THR A 126 15.81 -2.79 -4.89
N ILE A 127 17.01 -2.76 -4.29
CA ILE A 127 17.18 -2.25 -2.91
C ILE A 127 16.68 -0.80 -2.81
N SER A 128 17.05 0.04 -3.78
CA SER A 128 16.61 1.44 -3.82
C SER A 128 15.08 1.59 -3.91
N GLN A 129 14.40 0.73 -4.67
CA GLN A 129 12.93 0.72 -4.74
C GLN A 129 12.32 0.26 -3.42
N ILE A 130 12.87 -0.77 -2.78
CA ILE A 130 12.41 -1.28 -1.48
C ILE A 130 12.52 -0.20 -0.40
N GLU A 131 13.63 0.53 -0.36
CA GLU A 131 13.85 1.63 0.58
C GLU A 131 12.85 2.77 0.34
N SER A 132 12.65 3.16 -0.92
CA SER A 132 11.65 4.17 -1.29
C SER A 132 10.24 3.76 -0.89
N ASP A 133 9.84 2.51 -1.15
CA ASP A 133 8.54 1.98 -0.72
C ASP A 133 8.41 2.03 0.81
N THR A 134 9.45 1.63 1.53
CA THR A 134 9.46 1.61 3.00
C THR A 134 9.24 3.01 3.58
N THR A 135 9.91 4.03 3.05
CA THR A 135 9.69 5.43 3.45
C THR A 135 8.29 5.92 3.07
N ALA A 136 7.72 5.45 1.96
CA ALA A 136 6.39 5.85 1.50
C ALA A 136 5.23 5.20 2.30
N ALA A 137 5.49 4.15 3.09
CA ALA A 137 4.46 3.39 3.80
C ALA A 137 3.58 4.26 4.71
N GLU A 138 4.17 5.18 5.48
CA GLU A 138 3.42 6.06 6.38
C GLU A 138 2.53 7.05 5.62
N THR A 139 3.03 7.60 4.51
CA THR A 139 2.25 8.51 3.66
C THR A 139 1.07 7.78 3.02
N LEU A 140 1.28 6.55 2.54
CA LEU A 140 0.20 5.72 2.00
C LEU A 140 -0.84 5.38 3.08
N LEU A 141 -0.40 5.09 4.31
CA LEU A 141 -1.28 4.85 5.45
C LEU A 141 -2.16 6.06 5.74
N ARG A 142 -1.59 7.28 5.79
CA ARG A 142 -2.37 8.51 6.00
C ARG A 142 -3.43 8.70 4.91
N GLN A 143 -3.08 8.45 3.64
CA GLN A 143 -4.02 8.54 2.53
C GLN A 143 -5.15 7.51 2.65
N ALA A 144 -4.82 6.26 3.01
CA ALA A 144 -5.81 5.20 3.19
C ALA A 144 -6.74 5.48 4.38
N ILE A 145 -6.23 6.04 5.49
CA ILE A 145 -7.06 6.46 6.63
C ILE A 145 -8.03 7.57 6.22
N SER A 146 -7.55 8.60 5.51
CA SER A 146 -8.43 9.66 5.01
C SER A 146 -9.54 9.08 4.13
N ARG A 147 -9.18 8.15 3.23
CA ARG A 147 -10.15 7.49 2.37
C ARG A 147 -11.14 6.61 3.14
N LEU A 148 -10.67 5.90 4.16
CA LEU A 148 -11.50 5.10 5.05
C LEU A 148 -12.53 5.98 5.76
N GLN A 149 -12.10 7.13 6.29
CA GLN A 149 -12.98 8.09 6.96
C GLN A 149 -14.05 8.64 6.01
N GLU A 150 -13.67 9.01 4.79
CA GLU A 150 -14.63 9.42 3.75
C GLU A 150 -15.67 8.34 3.44
N LEU A 151 -15.25 7.08 3.36
CA LEU A 151 -16.13 5.96 3.07
C LEU A 151 -17.03 5.57 4.24
N ALA A 152 -16.57 5.81 5.47
CA ALA A 152 -17.32 5.57 6.69
C ALA A 152 -18.35 6.67 7.00
N LEU A 153 -18.25 7.83 6.33
CA LEU A 153 -19.29 8.85 6.42
C LEU A 153 -20.63 8.26 5.95
N PRO A 154 -21.74 8.49 6.68
CA PRO A 154 -23.04 8.03 6.24
C PRO A 154 -23.32 8.56 4.84
N ALA A 155 -23.58 7.65 3.90
CA ALA A 155 -24.06 8.06 2.58
C ALA A 155 -25.32 8.92 2.79
N GLN A 156 -25.31 10.17 2.32
CA GLN A 156 -26.51 11.01 2.36
C GLN A 156 -27.61 10.28 1.60
N ARG A 157 -28.63 9.83 2.32
CA ARG A 157 -29.80 9.16 1.75
C ARG A 157 -30.50 10.17 0.84
N ILE A 158 -30.43 9.98 -0.48
CA ILE A 158 -31.17 10.82 -1.43
C ILE A 158 -32.57 10.22 -1.58
N GLU A 159 -33.58 10.95 -1.14
CA GLU A 159 -34.99 10.58 -1.29
C GLU A 159 -35.63 11.44 -2.38
N ARG A 160 -36.32 10.79 -3.31
CA ARG A 160 -36.97 11.43 -4.45
C ARG A 160 -38.46 11.42 -4.21
N LEU A 161 -39.05 12.61 -4.09
CA LEU A 161 -40.43 12.79 -3.69
C LEU A 161 -41.20 13.41 -4.84
N ARG A 162 -42.18 12.69 -5.38
CA ARG A 162 -43.06 13.24 -6.41
C ARG A 162 -44.05 14.20 -5.79
N VAL A 163 -44.03 15.44 -6.23
CA VAL A 163 -44.93 16.48 -5.73
C VAL A 163 -46.39 16.10 -5.99
N ALA A 164 -46.66 15.48 -7.15
CA ALA A 164 -47.99 15.05 -7.56
C ALA A 164 -48.70 14.13 -6.55
N ASP A 165 -47.95 13.34 -5.77
CA ASP A 165 -48.52 12.41 -4.78
C ASP A 165 -49.21 13.14 -3.62
N PHE A 166 -48.88 14.42 -3.40
CA PHE A 166 -49.46 15.27 -2.34
C PHE A 166 -50.65 16.10 -2.82
N PHE A 167 -50.86 16.17 -4.14
CA PHE A 167 -51.93 16.95 -4.78
C PHE A 167 -52.97 16.04 -5.46
N THR A 168 -53.48 15.06 -4.71
CA THR A 168 -54.45 14.06 -5.23
C THR A 168 -55.91 14.51 -5.18
N ARG A 169 -56.21 15.61 -4.47
CA ARG A 169 -57.56 16.18 -4.34
C ARG A 169 -57.70 17.50 -5.09
N PRO A 170 -58.90 17.85 -5.57
CA PRO A 170 -59.16 19.15 -6.19
C PRO A 170 -58.80 20.30 -5.23
N LEU A 171 -58.06 21.28 -5.74
CA LEU A 171 -57.71 22.50 -5.03
C LEU A 171 -58.78 23.57 -5.26
N ASP A 172 -59.99 23.30 -4.77
CA ASP A 172 -61.19 24.12 -5.01
C ASP A 172 -61.41 25.23 -3.96
N SER A 173 -60.55 25.29 -2.94
CA SER A 173 -60.63 26.27 -1.87
C SER A 173 -59.24 26.57 -1.28
N PRO A 174 -59.04 27.76 -0.67
CA PRO A 174 -57.81 28.07 0.06
C PRO A 174 -57.45 27.04 1.14
N ALA A 175 -58.47 26.49 1.82
CA ALA A 175 -58.28 25.46 2.83
C ALA A 175 -57.72 24.14 2.24
N ALA A 176 -58.13 23.76 1.03
CA ALA A 176 -57.61 22.58 0.33
C ALA A 176 -56.14 22.76 -0.08
N ILE A 177 -55.74 23.97 -0.47
CA ILE A 177 -54.35 24.31 -0.80
C ILE A 177 -53.46 24.20 0.44
N GLU A 178 -53.87 24.81 1.56
CA GLU A 178 -53.14 24.78 2.82
C GLU A 178 -52.96 23.34 3.34
N ALA A 179 -54.00 22.51 3.23
CA ALA A 179 -53.93 21.11 3.67
C ALA A 179 -52.92 20.29 2.84
N ALA A 180 -52.85 20.49 1.52
CA ALA A 180 -51.88 19.81 0.66
C ALA A 180 -50.43 20.25 0.93
N LEU A 181 -50.22 21.57 1.12
CA LEU A 181 -48.91 22.12 1.47
C LEU A 181 -48.43 21.67 2.85
N ALA A 182 -49.33 21.59 3.83
CA ALA A 182 -49.01 21.08 5.16
C ALA A 182 -48.54 19.62 5.11
N ALA A 183 -49.23 18.76 4.35
CA ALA A 183 -48.85 17.35 4.18
C ALA A 183 -47.49 17.18 3.49
N LEU A 184 -47.21 17.97 2.44
CA LEU A 184 -45.91 17.98 1.78
C LEU A 184 -44.80 18.45 2.73
N SER A 185 -45.05 19.55 3.45
CA SER A 185 -44.10 20.11 4.44
C SER A 185 -43.79 19.10 5.55
N GLU A 186 -44.79 18.40 6.07
CA GLU A 186 -44.60 17.37 7.09
C GLU A 186 -43.73 16.22 6.58
N ALA A 187 -43.99 15.73 5.35
CA ALA A 187 -43.20 14.68 4.73
C ALA A 187 -41.73 15.11 4.50
N LEU A 188 -41.50 16.33 4.01
CA LEU A 188 -40.16 16.88 3.81
C LEU A 188 -39.40 17.02 5.14
N ASN A 189 -40.02 17.60 6.16
CA ASN A 189 -39.39 17.79 7.46
C ASN A 189 -39.05 16.45 8.12
N LYS A 190 -39.88 15.42 7.95
CA LYS A 190 -39.58 14.08 8.43
C LYS A 190 -38.32 13.50 7.77
N LEU A 191 -38.22 13.57 6.44
CA LEU A 191 -37.07 13.05 5.70
C LEU A 191 -35.78 13.81 6.03
N VAL A 192 -35.85 15.13 6.18
CA VAL A 192 -34.71 15.95 6.59
C VAL A 192 -34.29 15.63 8.03
N ALA A 193 -35.23 15.43 8.95
CA ALA A 193 -34.94 15.01 10.32
C ALA A 193 -34.29 13.62 10.39
N GLU A 194 -34.57 12.74 9.42
CA GLU A 194 -33.92 11.44 9.23
C GLU A 194 -32.54 11.55 8.55
N GLY A 195 -32.07 12.76 8.21
CA GLY A 195 -30.76 13.00 7.60
C GLY A 195 -30.71 12.79 6.08
N ALA A 196 -31.87 12.72 5.42
CA ALA A 196 -31.96 12.58 3.97
C ALA A 196 -31.86 13.93 3.25
N VAL A 197 -31.26 13.92 2.06
CA VAL A 197 -31.34 15.02 1.09
C VAL A 197 -32.53 14.76 0.17
N VAL A 198 -33.53 15.63 0.21
CA VAL A 198 -34.76 15.43 -0.56
C VAL A 198 -34.68 16.16 -1.90
N VAL A 199 -35.02 15.44 -2.98
CA VAL A 199 -35.19 15.99 -4.33
C VAL A 199 -36.66 15.90 -4.71
N LEU A 200 -37.27 17.04 -5.05
CA LEU A 200 -38.65 17.11 -5.52
C LEU A 200 -38.73 16.85 -7.02
N GLU A 201 -39.71 16.07 -7.45
CA GLU A 201 -39.98 15.71 -8.85
C GLU A 201 -41.42 16.00 -9.29
#